data_AF-A0A1X0WQ07-F1
#
_entry.id   AF-A0A1X0WQ07-F1
#
_cell.length_a   1.000
_cell.length_b   1.000
_cell.length_c   1.000
_cell.angle_alpha   90.00
_cell.angle_beta   90.00
_cell.angle_gamma   90.00
#
_symmetry.space_group_name_H-M   'P 1'
#
loop_
_entity.id
_entity.type
_entity.pdbx_description
1 polymer ?
#
loop_
_entity_poly.entity_id
_entity_poly.type
_entity_poly.pdbx_seq_one_letter_code
_entity_poly.pdbx_strand_id
1 'polypeptide(L)'
;MAINGYNLSTKPYLRISGSNVETVVEIQLSEGNRYSTNSRSFTGDRTNEPEDVLIQAVLDILKAELDPGSAIVKTQAQLEQAEQQIAHNKSEQDRLAQVIKQTEENAKVNQKVIHVLVLNSVMSKNIEYGTTYKELVELIQPAEIGKTYLPHDLITIEDPEHVEVNGEGKRILVQLNKEFTYNGEPVSAFVTNGTLEQNGTGVAWKFEGKE
;
A
#
# COMPACT_ATOMS: atom_id res chain seq x y z
N MET A 1 8.34 53.05 -28.28
CA MET A 1 7.61 52.85 -27.00
C MET A 1 7.73 51.39 -26.61
N ALA A 2 7.89 51.04 -25.32
CA ALA A 2 8.05 49.65 -24.89
C ALA A 2 6.70 48.92 -24.75
N ILE A 3 6.60 47.67 -25.22
CA ILE A 3 5.42 46.81 -25.04
C ILE A 3 5.84 45.58 -24.25
N ASN A 4 5.22 45.34 -23.09
CA ASN A 4 5.57 44.24 -22.18
C ASN A 4 7.07 44.16 -21.85
N GLY A 5 7.74 45.31 -21.76
CA GLY A 5 9.19 45.40 -21.50
C GLY A 5 10.08 45.26 -22.75
N TYR A 6 9.51 44.94 -23.92
CA TYR A 6 10.24 44.84 -25.18
C TYR A 6 10.35 46.19 -25.90
N ASN A 7 11.50 46.45 -26.49
CA ASN A 7 11.75 47.59 -27.39
C ASN A 7 12.28 47.09 -28.74
N LEU A 8 12.32 47.94 -29.77
CA LEU A 8 13.05 47.62 -30.99
C LEU A 8 14.56 47.56 -30.70
N SER A 9 15.18 46.43 -31.05
CA SER A 9 16.63 46.21 -30.95
C SER A 9 17.37 46.97 -32.05
N THR A 10 16.78 46.99 -33.25
CA THR A 10 17.31 47.65 -34.44
C THR A 10 16.19 48.38 -35.18
N LYS A 11 16.55 49.38 -36.00
CA LYS A 11 15.57 50.04 -36.88
C LYS A 11 15.04 49.01 -37.88
N PRO A 12 13.70 48.87 -38.03
CA PRO A 12 13.12 47.93 -38.99
C PRO A 12 13.65 48.21 -40.40
N TYR A 13 13.97 47.14 -41.13
CA TYR A 13 14.58 47.26 -42.46
C TYR A 13 14.01 46.24 -43.44
N LEU A 14 14.11 46.57 -44.73
CA LEU A 14 13.66 45.70 -45.80
C LEU A 14 14.71 44.62 -46.10
N ARG A 15 14.24 43.37 -46.20
CA ARG A 15 14.96 42.27 -46.81
C ARG A 15 14.29 41.93 -48.13
N ILE A 16 15.03 42.11 -49.22
CA ILE A 16 14.52 41.92 -50.59
C ILE A 16 15.20 40.69 -51.17
N SER A 17 14.39 39.75 -51.67
CA SER A 17 14.88 38.58 -52.41
C SER A 17 13.99 38.33 -53.63
N GLY A 18 14.49 38.67 -54.81
CA GLY A 18 13.69 38.66 -56.04
C GLY A 18 12.50 39.61 -55.97
N SER A 19 11.29 39.11 -56.18
CA SER A 19 10.03 39.87 -56.04
C SER A 19 9.50 39.92 -54.61
N ASN A 20 10.10 39.19 -53.66
CA ASN A 20 9.65 39.18 -52.27
C ASN A 20 10.25 40.35 -51.52
N VAL A 21 9.38 41.20 -50.99
CA VAL A 21 9.72 42.29 -50.07
C VAL A 21 9.25 41.88 -48.69
N GLU A 22 10.17 41.86 -47.73
CA GLU A 22 9.88 41.57 -46.33
C GLU A 22 10.42 42.69 -45.44
N THR A 23 9.73 42.97 -44.35
CA THR A 23 10.21 43.83 -43.27
C THR A 23 10.74 42.97 -42.14
N VAL A 24 12.01 43.14 -41.79
CA VAL A 24 12.63 42.50 -40.63
C VAL A 24 12.45 43.42 -39.42
N VAL A 25 11.86 42.87 -38.36
CA VAL A 25 11.71 43.54 -37.07
C VAL A 25 12.44 42.73 -36.02
N GLU A 26 13.29 43.39 -35.25
CA GLU A 26 13.99 42.79 -34.14
C GLU A 26 13.61 43.49 -32.84
N ILE A 27 13.17 42.72 -31.85
CA ILE A 27 12.82 43.23 -30.52
C ILE A 27 13.82 42.73 -29.49
N GLN A 28 14.05 43.54 -28.46
CA GLN A 28 14.91 43.22 -27.32
C GLN A 28 14.13 43.36 -26.01
N LEU A 29 14.29 42.38 -25.13
CA LEU A 29 13.92 42.49 -23.71
C LEU A 29 15.20 42.54 -22.87
N SER A 30 15.26 43.53 -21.99
CA SER A 30 16.38 43.78 -21.08
C SER A 30 15.91 43.59 -19.64
N GLU A 31 16.39 42.54 -18.97
CA GLU A 31 16.06 42.22 -17.59
C GLU A 31 17.33 42.14 -16.74
N GLY A 32 17.59 43.20 -15.97
CA GLY A 32 18.82 43.33 -15.18
C GLY A 32 20.07 43.29 -16.07
N ASN A 33 20.92 42.28 -15.85
CA ASN A 33 22.14 42.07 -16.65
C ASN A 33 21.94 41.07 -17.81
N ARG A 34 20.70 40.69 -18.14
CA ARG A 34 20.37 39.75 -19.22
C ARG A 34 19.62 40.47 -20.34
N TYR A 35 19.95 40.10 -21.56
CA TYR A 35 19.30 40.61 -22.76
C TYR A 35 18.86 39.44 -23.63
N SER A 36 17.65 39.51 -24.18
CA SER A 36 17.18 38.58 -25.20
C SER A 36 16.73 39.36 -26.42
N THR A 37 17.05 38.86 -27.61
CA THR A 37 16.61 39.44 -28.88
C THR A 37 15.83 38.42 -29.68
N ASN A 38 14.77 38.88 -30.35
CA ASN A 38 13.96 38.07 -31.26
C ASN A 38 13.75 38.83 -32.56
N SER A 39 14.04 38.18 -33.68
CA SER A 39 13.83 38.75 -35.01
C SER A 39 12.77 37.94 -35.77
N ARG A 40 11.84 38.63 -36.43
CA ARG A 40 10.87 38.03 -37.35
C ARG A 40 10.78 38.87 -38.63
N SER A 41 10.43 38.20 -39.73
CA SER A 41 10.22 38.82 -41.03
C SER A 41 8.74 38.80 -41.36
N PHE A 42 8.21 39.94 -41.82
CA PHE A 42 6.81 40.12 -42.21
C PHE A 42 6.75 40.47 -43.70
N THR A 43 5.73 39.97 -44.41
CA THR A 43 5.54 40.28 -45.83
C THR A 43 5.23 41.78 -46.03
N GLY A 44 5.79 42.36 -47.09
CA GLY A 44 5.58 43.75 -47.48
C GLY A 44 6.51 44.73 -46.77
N ASP A 45 6.38 46.01 -47.15
CA ASP A 45 7.05 47.14 -46.48
C ASP A 45 6.17 47.66 -45.35
N ARG A 46 6.62 47.40 -44.12
CA ARG A 46 6.01 47.83 -42.86
C ARG A 46 6.93 48.78 -42.09
N THR A 47 7.99 49.29 -42.71
CA THR A 47 9.03 50.10 -42.03
C THR A 47 8.50 51.44 -41.51
N ASN A 48 7.36 51.90 -42.03
CA ASN A 48 6.69 53.12 -41.60
C ASN A 48 5.55 52.87 -40.58
N GLU A 49 5.31 51.63 -40.18
CA GLU A 49 4.32 51.33 -39.15
C GLU A 49 4.80 51.77 -37.76
N PRO A 50 3.86 52.08 -36.84
CA PRO A 50 4.20 52.40 -35.46
C PRO A 50 5.01 51.29 -34.77
N GLU A 51 5.98 51.68 -33.94
CA GLU A 51 6.87 50.74 -33.25
C GLU A 51 6.11 49.73 -32.39
N ASP A 52 5.06 50.16 -31.70
CA ASP A 52 4.20 49.31 -30.86
C ASP A 52 3.49 48.24 -31.69
N VAL A 53 3.02 48.57 -32.89
CA VAL A 53 2.41 47.61 -33.82
C VAL A 53 3.43 46.58 -34.30
N LEU A 54 4.65 47.02 -34.64
CA LEU A 54 5.73 46.12 -35.07
C LEU A 54 6.21 45.21 -33.93
N ILE A 55 6.37 45.74 -32.71
CA ILE A 55 6.72 44.95 -31.52
C ILE A 55 5.62 43.95 -31.21
N GLN A 56 4.35 44.36 -31.22
CA GLN A 56 3.22 43.48 -30.96
C GLN A 56 3.13 42.34 -31.99
N ALA A 57 3.39 42.62 -33.28
CA ALA A 57 3.40 41.61 -34.32
C ALA A 57 4.48 40.53 -34.10
N VAL A 58 5.68 40.91 -33.61
CA VAL A 58 6.71 39.93 -33.25
C VAL A 58 6.28 39.10 -32.04
N LEU A 59 5.69 39.74 -31.02
CA LEU A 59 5.17 39.05 -29.83
C LEU A 59 4.03 38.09 -30.14
N ASP A 60 3.16 38.41 -31.11
CA ASP A 60 2.05 37.54 -31.50
C ASP A 60 2.53 36.29 -32.23
N ILE A 61 3.55 36.40 -33.09
CA ILE A 61 4.23 35.23 -33.68
C ILE A 61 4.85 34.37 -32.57
N LEU A 62 5.57 34.98 -31.63
CA LEU A 62 6.20 34.25 -30.51
C LEU A 62 5.16 33.51 -29.66
N LYS A 63 4.02 34.12 -29.36
CA LYS A 63 2.91 33.47 -28.64
C LYS A 63 2.35 32.29 -29.43
N ALA A 64 2.19 32.42 -30.75
CA ALA A 64 1.68 31.35 -31.59
C ALA A 64 2.67 30.18 -31.72
N GLU A 65 3.98 30.46 -31.82
CA GLU A 65 5.03 29.43 -31.87
C GLU A 65 5.18 28.67 -30.54
N LEU A 66 5.10 29.38 -29.41
CA LEU A 66 5.24 28.79 -28.07
C LEU A 66 3.96 28.10 -27.59
N ASP A 67 2.81 28.49 -28.14
CA ASP A 67 1.46 28.01 -27.80
C ASP A 67 1.27 27.70 -26.29
N PRO A 68 1.49 28.69 -25.41
CA PRO A 68 1.40 28.47 -23.97
C PRO A 68 -0.02 28.07 -23.53
N GLY A 69 -1.05 28.44 -24.30
CA GLY A 69 -2.45 28.09 -24.03
C GLY A 69 -2.69 26.59 -24.09
N SER A 70 -2.26 25.93 -25.17
CA SER A 70 -2.38 24.46 -25.29
C SER A 70 -1.57 23.73 -24.22
N ALA A 71 -0.37 24.24 -23.89
CA ALA A 71 0.46 23.67 -22.83
C ALA A 71 -0.23 23.75 -21.45
N ILE A 72 -0.86 24.88 -21.15
CA ILE A 72 -1.63 25.07 -19.90
C ILE A 72 -2.84 24.14 -19.87
N VAL A 73 -3.65 24.08 -20.94
CA VAL A 73 -4.83 23.20 -21.01
C VAL A 73 -4.43 21.74 -20.82
N LYS A 74 -3.36 21.29 -21.47
CA LYS A 74 -2.86 19.92 -21.31
C LYS A 74 -2.41 19.64 -19.87
N THR A 75 -1.74 20.59 -19.24
CA THR A 75 -1.29 20.47 -17.84
C THR A 75 -2.48 20.43 -16.88
N GLN A 76 -3.50 21.27 -17.11
CA GLN A 76 -4.73 21.29 -16.33
C GLN A 76 -5.48 19.96 -16.44
N ALA A 77 -5.64 19.43 -17.65
CA ALA A 77 -6.29 18.14 -17.86
C ALA A 77 -5.54 16.98 -17.16
N GLN A 78 -4.20 17.00 -17.20
CA GLN A 78 -3.38 16.02 -16.49
C GLN A 78 -3.51 16.16 -14.95
N LEU A 79 -3.62 17.40 -14.46
CA LEU A 79 -3.82 17.66 -13.04
C LEU A 79 -5.19 17.17 -12.56
N GLU A 80 -6.26 17.49 -13.29
CA GLU A 80 -7.61 16.99 -12.99
C GLU A 80 -7.67 15.46 -12.98
N GLN A 81 -7.02 14.80 -13.95
CA GLN A 81 -6.93 13.34 -14.00
C GLN A 81 -6.18 12.79 -12.77
N ALA A 82 -5.07 13.42 -12.38
CA ALA A 82 -4.31 13.01 -11.22
C ALA A 82 -5.12 13.18 -9.92
N GLU A 83 -5.85 14.29 -9.77
CA GLU A 83 -6.73 14.54 -8.62
C GLU A 83 -7.85 13.48 -8.52
N GLN A 84 -8.49 13.15 -9.65
CA GLN A 84 -9.49 12.08 -9.70
C GLN A 84 -8.90 10.71 -9.30
N GLN A 85 -7.70 10.39 -9.78
CA GLN A 85 -7.02 9.14 -9.42
C GLN A 85 -6.66 9.10 -7.92
N ILE A 86 -6.23 10.22 -7.34
CA ILE A 86 -5.93 10.32 -5.90
C ILE A 86 -7.20 10.11 -5.08
N ALA A 87 -8.31 10.75 -5.45
CA ALA A 87 -9.59 10.57 -4.78
C ALA A 87 -10.08 9.12 -4.86
N HIS A 88 -9.97 8.49 -6.03
CA HIS A 88 -10.32 7.08 -6.21
C HIS A 88 -9.44 6.15 -5.36
N ASN A 89 -8.11 6.34 -5.39
CA ASN A 89 -7.18 5.55 -4.59
C ASN A 89 -7.44 5.70 -3.09
N LYS A 90 -7.80 6.90 -2.63
CA LYS A 90 -8.14 7.16 -1.23
C LYS A 90 -9.39 6.39 -0.81
N SER A 91 -10.42 6.39 -1.65
CA SER A 91 -11.65 5.61 -1.42
C SER A 91 -11.37 4.11 -1.33
N GLU A 92 -10.57 3.55 -2.25
CA GLU A 92 -10.21 2.13 -2.21
C GLU A 92 -9.34 1.79 -0.98
N GLN A 93 -8.42 2.68 -0.59
CA GLN A 93 -7.64 2.53 0.63
C GLN A 93 -8.53 2.47 1.87
N ASP A 94 -9.52 3.36 1.97
CA ASP A 94 -10.44 3.39 3.11
C ASP A 94 -11.33 2.14 3.14
N ARG A 95 -11.78 1.64 1.97
CA ARG A 95 -12.51 0.36 1.87
C ARG A 95 -11.65 -0.82 2.32
N LEU A 96 -10.39 -0.87 1.88
CA LEU A 96 -9.44 -1.92 2.27
C LEU A 96 -9.18 -1.90 3.78
N ALA A 97 -9.00 -0.73 4.38
CA ALA A 97 -8.82 -0.59 5.82
C ALA A 97 -10.01 -1.15 6.61
N GLN A 98 -11.24 -0.92 6.14
CA GLN A 98 -12.44 -1.50 6.75
C GLN A 98 -12.47 -3.02 6.64
N VAL A 99 -12.14 -3.58 5.47
CA VAL A 99 -12.09 -5.03 5.25
C VAL A 99 -11.03 -5.70 6.14
N ILE A 100 -9.85 -5.10 6.28
CA ILE A 100 -8.79 -5.59 7.16
C ILE A 100 -9.28 -5.61 8.60
N LYS A 101 -9.84 -4.49 9.08
CA LYS A 101 -10.38 -4.41 10.45
C LYS A 101 -11.44 -5.49 10.71
N GLN A 102 -12.39 -5.68 9.79
CA GLN A 102 -13.42 -6.70 9.92
C GLN A 102 -12.83 -8.12 9.89
N THR A 103 -11.82 -8.35 9.06
CA THR A 103 -11.13 -9.65 8.97
C THR A 103 -10.37 -9.96 10.26
N GLU A 104 -9.69 -8.98 10.85
CA GLU A 104 -9.03 -9.12 12.15
C GLU A 104 -10.02 -9.39 13.29
N GLU A 105 -11.14 -8.68 13.31
CA GLU A 105 -12.22 -8.91 14.29
C GLU A 105 -12.80 -10.33 14.13
N ASN A 106 -13.09 -10.75 12.91
CA ASN A 106 -13.56 -12.10 12.60
C ASN A 106 -12.53 -13.17 12.99
N ALA A 107 -11.24 -12.95 12.73
CA ALA A 107 -10.17 -13.87 13.09
C ALA A 107 -10.08 -14.04 14.62
N LYS A 108 -10.21 -12.95 15.40
CA LYS A 108 -10.24 -13.01 16.86
C LYS A 108 -11.45 -13.78 17.38
N VAL A 109 -12.63 -13.56 16.80
CA VAL A 109 -13.84 -14.30 17.18
C VAL A 109 -13.69 -15.78 16.83
N ASN A 110 -13.25 -16.09 15.61
CA ASN A 110 -13.02 -17.46 15.15
C ASN A 110 -12.01 -18.19 16.04
N GLN A 111 -10.92 -17.54 16.45
CA GLN A 111 -9.94 -18.13 17.37
C GLN A 111 -10.58 -18.47 18.73
N LYS A 112 -11.44 -17.60 19.27
CA LYS A 112 -12.18 -17.89 20.52
C LYS A 112 -13.19 -19.03 20.34
N VAL A 113 -13.89 -19.08 19.20
CA VAL A 113 -14.82 -20.17 18.90
C VAL A 113 -14.08 -21.50 18.77
N ILE A 114 -12.96 -21.54 18.05
CA ILE A 114 -12.09 -22.72 17.96
C ILE A 114 -11.62 -23.14 19.35
N HIS A 115 -11.13 -22.20 20.15
CA HIS A 115 -10.67 -22.48 21.51
C HIS A 115 -11.77 -23.17 22.34
N VAL A 116 -12.97 -22.58 22.39
CA VAL A 116 -14.09 -23.14 23.16
C VAL A 116 -14.54 -24.48 22.60
N LEU A 117 -14.64 -24.60 21.27
CA LEU A 117 -15.07 -25.84 20.61
C LEU A 117 -14.11 -26.99 20.91
N VAL A 118 -12.81 -26.78 20.69
CA VAL A 118 -11.77 -27.80 20.90
C VAL A 118 -11.74 -28.20 22.37
N LEU A 119 -11.67 -27.22 23.27
CA LEU A 119 -11.60 -27.49 24.70
C LEU A 119 -12.85 -28.24 25.19
N ASN A 120 -14.05 -27.78 24.85
CA ASN A 120 -15.30 -28.44 25.25
C ASN A 120 -15.39 -29.87 24.71
N SER A 121 -15.07 -30.06 23.43
CA SER A 121 -15.14 -31.36 22.77
C SER A 121 -14.18 -32.36 23.42
N VAL A 122 -12.92 -31.96 23.61
CA VAL A 122 -11.88 -32.83 24.17
C VAL A 122 -12.11 -33.10 25.66
N MET A 123 -12.44 -32.08 26.46
CA MET A 123 -12.72 -32.25 27.89
C MET A 123 -13.97 -33.10 28.16
N SER A 124 -14.96 -33.09 27.27
CA SER A 124 -16.18 -33.89 27.44
C SER A 124 -15.92 -35.40 27.40
N LYS A 125 -14.74 -35.83 26.90
CA LYS A 125 -14.37 -37.24 26.68
C LYS A 125 -15.42 -38.02 25.87
N ASN A 126 -16.18 -37.32 25.02
CA ASN A 126 -17.26 -37.90 24.21
C ASN A 126 -16.93 -37.90 22.71
N ILE A 127 -15.64 -37.89 22.36
CA ILE A 127 -15.17 -37.99 20.97
C ILE A 127 -15.09 -39.48 20.63
N GLU A 128 -15.94 -39.93 19.70
CA GLU A 128 -16.03 -41.35 19.32
C GLU A 128 -14.86 -41.80 18.44
N TYR A 129 -14.43 -40.96 17.51
CA TYR A 129 -13.39 -41.29 16.52
C TYR A 129 -12.11 -40.51 16.77
N GLY A 130 -10.98 -41.22 16.75
CA GLY A 130 -9.65 -40.61 16.89
C GLY A 130 -9.40 -39.56 15.82
N THR A 131 -9.84 -39.79 14.59
CA THR A 131 -9.74 -38.82 13.50
C THR A 131 -10.44 -37.49 13.79
N THR A 132 -11.58 -37.48 14.49
CA THR A 132 -12.26 -36.25 14.94
C THR A 132 -11.44 -35.53 16.00
N TYR A 133 -10.84 -36.26 16.94
CA TYR A 133 -9.91 -35.66 17.90
C TYR A 133 -8.72 -35.01 17.18
N LYS A 134 -8.14 -35.69 16.19
CA LYS A 134 -7.03 -35.18 15.40
C LYS A 134 -7.38 -33.85 14.72
N GLU A 135 -8.50 -33.79 14.02
CA GLU A 135 -8.95 -32.58 13.33
C GLU A 135 -9.13 -31.41 14.31
N LEU A 136 -9.72 -31.65 15.48
CA LEU A 136 -9.91 -30.62 16.50
C LEU A 136 -8.58 -30.12 17.07
N VAL A 137 -7.67 -31.02 17.42
CA VAL A 137 -6.38 -30.65 18.01
C VAL A 137 -5.50 -29.93 16.98
N GLU A 138 -5.55 -30.30 15.70
CA GLU A 138 -4.79 -29.62 14.64
C GLU A 138 -5.25 -28.19 14.34
N LEU A 139 -6.44 -27.77 14.82
CA LEU A 139 -6.85 -26.36 14.79
C LEU A 139 -6.06 -25.48 15.78
N ILE A 140 -5.43 -26.11 16.79
CA ILE A 140 -4.60 -25.44 17.79
C ILE A 140 -3.14 -25.51 17.34
N GLN A 141 -2.41 -24.41 17.57
CA GLN A 141 -1.01 -24.31 17.14
C GLN A 141 -0.09 -25.19 18.00
N PRO A 142 0.99 -25.74 17.41
CA PRO A 142 2.01 -26.45 18.16
C PRO A 142 2.77 -25.53 19.12
N ALA A 143 3.20 -26.10 20.24
CA ALA A 143 4.00 -25.39 21.22
C ALA A 143 5.39 -25.06 20.65
N GLU A 144 5.71 -23.78 20.58
CA GLU A 144 7.01 -23.24 20.18
C GLU A 144 7.98 -23.17 21.37
N ILE A 145 9.19 -23.70 21.22
CA ILE A 145 10.24 -23.66 22.25
C ILE A 145 10.69 -22.22 22.50
N GLY A 146 10.79 -21.83 23.77
CA GLY A 146 11.15 -20.49 24.22
C GLY A 146 9.99 -19.50 24.24
N LYS A 147 8.79 -19.89 23.76
CA LYS A 147 7.60 -19.04 23.80
C LYS A 147 6.95 -19.11 25.18
N THR A 148 6.58 -17.93 25.69
CA THR A 148 5.79 -17.80 26.92
C THR A 148 4.31 -17.70 26.56
N TYR A 149 3.53 -18.55 27.20
CA TYR A 149 2.08 -18.63 27.06
C TYR A 149 1.40 -18.13 28.31
N LEU A 150 0.18 -17.64 28.15
CA LEU A 150 -0.63 -17.08 29.22
C LEU A 150 -1.56 -18.15 29.84
N PRO A 151 -2.07 -17.91 31.06
CA PRO A 151 -3.12 -18.76 31.62
C PRO A 151 -4.29 -18.93 30.65
N HIS A 152 -4.80 -20.16 30.59
CA HIS A 152 -5.84 -20.65 29.68
C HIS A 152 -5.43 -20.86 28.23
N ASP A 153 -4.21 -20.52 27.81
CA ASP A 153 -3.77 -20.83 26.44
C ASP A 153 -3.84 -22.35 26.18
N LEU A 154 -4.25 -22.68 24.96
CA LEU A 154 -4.22 -24.03 24.43
C LEU A 154 -3.03 -24.16 23.49
N ILE A 155 -2.24 -25.20 23.70
CA ILE A 155 -1.12 -25.57 22.84
C ILE A 155 -1.24 -27.05 22.47
N THR A 156 -0.58 -27.46 21.40
CA THR A 156 -0.42 -28.89 21.10
C THR A 156 1.03 -29.32 21.24
N ILE A 157 1.25 -30.46 21.88
CA ILE A 157 2.57 -31.08 21.99
C ILE A 157 2.51 -32.42 21.25
N GLU A 158 3.51 -32.70 20.41
CA GLU A 158 3.63 -34.00 19.77
C GLU A 158 4.26 -35.01 20.73
N ASP A 159 3.61 -36.16 20.90
CA ASP A 159 4.09 -37.28 21.71
C ASP A 159 4.68 -38.35 20.77
N PRO A 160 6.01 -38.35 20.50
CA PRO A 160 6.61 -39.29 19.54
C PRO A 160 6.45 -40.74 19.97
N GLU A 161 6.34 -41.00 21.28
CA GLU A 161 6.18 -42.32 21.88
C GLU A 161 4.73 -42.82 21.84
N HIS A 162 3.77 -41.95 21.50
CA HIS A 162 2.37 -42.34 21.37
C HIS A 162 2.17 -43.27 20.16
N VAL A 163 1.53 -44.41 20.42
CA VAL A 163 1.10 -45.36 19.39
C VAL A 163 -0.39 -45.14 19.16
N GLU A 164 -0.74 -44.72 17.95
CA GLU A 164 -2.13 -44.42 17.59
C GLU A 164 -3.03 -45.66 17.74
N VAL A 165 -4.20 -45.47 18.33
CA VAL A 165 -5.19 -46.54 18.56
C VAL A 165 -6.37 -46.43 17.59
N ASN A 166 -6.71 -45.22 17.15
CA ASN A 166 -7.86 -44.94 16.29
C ASN A 166 -7.60 -43.80 15.28
N GLY A 167 -6.34 -43.59 14.87
CA GLY A 167 -5.98 -42.55 13.89
C GLY A 167 -6.03 -41.13 14.45
N GLU A 168 -5.94 -40.99 15.78
CA GLU A 168 -5.95 -39.72 16.51
C GLU A 168 -4.70 -38.86 16.33
N GLY A 169 -3.67 -39.40 15.67
CA GLY A 169 -2.38 -38.74 15.52
C GLY A 169 -1.58 -38.68 16.82
N LYS A 170 -0.44 -37.99 16.76
CA LYS A 170 0.49 -37.86 17.89
C LYS A 170 0.38 -36.54 18.65
N ARG A 171 -0.44 -35.61 18.18
CA ARG A 171 -0.60 -34.31 18.82
C ARG A 171 -1.57 -34.41 20.00
N ILE A 172 -1.11 -33.95 21.15
CA ILE A 172 -1.88 -33.92 22.38
C ILE A 172 -2.20 -32.47 22.73
N LEU A 173 -3.47 -32.19 23.00
CA LEU A 173 -3.90 -30.89 23.49
C LEU A 173 -3.42 -30.69 24.93
N VAL A 174 -2.82 -29.53 25.21
CA VAL A 174 -2.45 -29.11 26.55
C VAL A 174 -3.12 -27.79 26.85
N GLN A 175 -3.84 -27.73 27.97
CA GLN A 175 -4.39 -26.50 28.52
C GLN A 175 -3.47 -25.99 29.62
N LEU A 176 -2.99 -24.77 29.48
CA LEU A 176 -2.18 -24.12 30.51
C LEU A 176 -3.07 -23.40 31.51
N ASN A 177 -2.75 -23.53 32.79
CA ASN A 177 -3.50 -22.92 33.89
C ASN A 177 -2.77 -21.69 34.47
N LYS A 178 -1.49 -21.51 34.09
CA LYS A 178 -0.60 -20.44 34.57
C LYS A 178 0.26 -19.94 33.42
N GLU A 179 0.89 -18.79 33.61
CA GLU A 179 1.94 -18.32 32.71
C GLU A 179 3.08 -19.35 32.69
N PHE A 180 3.51 -19.73 31.49
CA PHE A 180 4.45 -20.83 31.29
C PHE A 180 5.28 -20.64 30.03
N THR A 181 6.60 -20.73 30.17
CA THR A 181 7.53 -20.76 29.03
C THR A 181 7.80 -22.21 28.67
N TYR A 182 7.42 -22.61 27.45
CA TYR A 182 7.66 -23.96 26.97
C TYR A 182 9.11 -24.14 26.54
N ASN A 183 9.84 -25.07 27.13
CA ASN A 183 11.25 -25.38 26.83
C ASN A 183 11.42 -26.75 26.17
N GLY A 184 10.34 -27.33 25.65
CA GLY A 184 10.35 -28.68 25.08
C GLY A 184 10.03 -29.77 26.10
N GLU A 185 9.30 -29.43 27.16
CA GLU A 185 8.84 -30.40 28.15
C GLU A 185 7.95 -31.47 27.47
N PRO A 186 8.16 -32.76 27.77
CA PRO A 186 7.37 -33.82 27.14
C PRO A 186 5.91 -33.76 27.60
N VAL A 187 4.99 -34.26 26.79
CA VAL A 187 3.57 -34.33 27.18
C VAL A 187 3.35 -35.10 28.48
N SER A 188 4.22 -36.06 28.81
CA SER A 188 4.18 -36.83 30.06
C SER A 188 4.32 -35.96 31.32
N ALA A 189 4.85 -34.74 31.21
CA ALA A 189 4.86 -33.78 32.31
C ALA A 189 3.46 -33.21 32.62
N PHE A 190 2.55 -33.21 31.63
CA PHE A 190 1.22 -32.60 31.69
C PHE A 190 0.07 -33.60 31.84
N VAL A 191 0.31 -34.90 31.63
CA VAL A 191 -0.72 -35.93 31.90
C VAL A 191 -0.94 -36.11 33.40
N THR A 192 -2.00 -36.82 33.79
CA THR A 192 -2.30 -37.15 35.19
C THR A 192 -1.08 -37.71 35.94
N ASN A 193 -0.76 -37.13 37.10
CA ASN A 193 0.43 -37.42 37.91
C ASN A 193 1.77 -36.95 37.31
N GLY A 194 1.75 -36.21 36.20
CA GLY A 194 2.91 -35.52 35.67
C GLY A 194 3.32 -34.32 36.53
N THR A 195 4.59 -33.94 36.48
CA THR A 195 5.13 -32.88 37.35
C THR A 195 4.49 -31.51 37.13
N LEU A 196 4.12 -31.18 35.88
CA LEU A 196 3.46 -29.91 35.50
C LEU A 196 1.94 -29.95 35.68
N GLU A 197 1.34 -31.14 35.73
CA GLU A 197 -0.06 -31.31 36.11
C GLU A 197 -0.22 -31.14 37.62
N GLN A 198 0.60 -31.84 38.41
CA GLN A 198 0.56 -31.80 39.87
C GLN A 198 0.86 -30.42 40.47
N ASN A 199 1.74 -29.64 39.83
CA ASN A 199 2.02 -28.26 40.26
C ASN A 199 0.97 -27.25 39.73
N GLY A 200 -0.05 -27.74 39.01
CA GLY A 200 -1.14 -26.95 38.44
C GLY A 200 -0.71 -26.01 37.32
N THR A 201 0.36 -26.31 36.59
CA THR A 201 0.83 -25.52 35.45
C THR A 201 -0.01 -25.78 34.21
N GLY A 202 -0.37 -27.04 33.94
CA GLY A 202 -1.23 -27.37 32.81
C GLY A 202 -1.66 -28.83 32.79
N VAL A 203 -2.65 -29.14 31.95
CA VAL A 203 -3.27 -30.47 31.84
C VAL A 203 -3.25 -30.91 30.38
N ALA A 204 -2.76 -32.12 30.12
CA ALA A 204 -2.83 -32.76 28.82
C ALA A 204 -4.11 -33.60 28.68
N TRP A 205 -4.77 -33.46 27.54
CA TRP A 205 -5.97 -34.21 27.20
C TRP A 205 -5.67 -35.18 26.08
N LYS A 206 -5.46 -36.46 26.42
CA LYS A 206 -5.24 -37.53 25.44
C LYS A 206 -6.58 -38.04 24.89
N PHE A 207 -6.55 -38.60 23.69
CA PHE A 207 -7.70 -39.33 23.15
C PHE A 207 -7.96 -40.56 24.02
N GLU A 208 -9.12 -40.60 24.64
CA GLU A 208 -9.67 -41.74 25.36
C GLU A 208 -10.97 -42.08 24.62
N GLY A 209 -10.90 -42.96 23.62
CA GLY A 209 -12.07 -43.32 22.82
C GLY A 209 -13.25 -43.79 23.69
N LYS A 210 -14.46 -43.70 23.15
CA LYS A 210 -15.66 -44.12 23.86
C LYS A 210 -15.65 -45.65 24.05
N GLU A 211 -15.83 -46.10 25.29
CA GLU A 211 -16.10 -47.52 25.62
C GLU A 211 -17.45 -48.00 25.08
#